data_AF-A0AA39FFR8-F1
#
_entry.id   AF-A0AA39FFR8-F1
#
_cell.length_a   1.000
_cell.length_b   1.000
_cell.length_c   1.000
_cell.angle_alpha   90.00
_cell.angle_beta   90.00
_cell.angle_gamma   90.00
#
_symmetry.space_group_name_H-M   'P 1'
#
loop_
_entity.id
_entity.type
_entity.pdbx_description
1 polymer ?
#
loop_
_entity_poly.entity_id
_entity_poly.type
_entity_poly.pdbx_seq_one_letter_code
_entity_poly.pdbx_strand_id
1 'polypeptide(L)'
;MLREKTSNILRLISTACCLIIVMQEAHVIAATSKEEIAVPSKMTERLPPCSSDIYCHGELLHTIQMASIYRDSKTFVDMKLKQAAPETLALFRKMMYETHESPTREDVERFVTENFEPAGSEFEDWVPMDWRKEPKFLRKIHDIELRKFASDLNDIWKLLGRKMKDDVKINEHLYSIIYVPNPVIVPGGRFREFYYWDSYWIIKGLLLSEMYTTVRGMLTNFVSIVDKIGFIPNGGRIYYTMRSQPPMLLPMVKVYLDATNDYLWLKENLWLLEKEFDFWMTNRTIEVEKDGRNYTLARYCENSNGPRPESYSEDYMTSQSFRTNEEKDNYYMELKTAAESGWDFSSRWFITNGTNKVPLMNRTMVMYKRRHYYVPGPSTMPNNNRKVGSFVDDVYRKHIAYTELKDMSND
;
A
#
# COMPACT_ATOMS: atom_id res chain seq x y z
N MET A 1 -4.76 19.86 -44.18
CA MET A 1 -5.15 20.33 -42.82
C MET A 1 -5.77 19.30 -41.86
N LEU A 2 -6.48 18.24 -42.31
CA LEU A 2 -6.86 17.08 -41.44
C LEU A 2 -6.08 15.78 -41.73
N ARG A 3 -5.12 15.82 -42.67
CA ARG A 3 -4.16 14.73 -42.93
C ARG A 3 -2.71 15.06 -42.52
N GLU A 4 -2.43 16.27 -42.05
CA GLU A 4 -1.10 16.68 -41.54
C GLU A 4 -0.99 16.59 -40.01
N LYS A 5 -2.10 16.58 -39.27
CA LYS A 5 -2.09 16.42 -37.80
C LYS A 5 -1.99 14.97 -37.33
N THR A 6 -2.26 13.99 -38.19
CA THR A 6 -2.11 12.56 -37.92
C THR A 6 -0.72 12.02 -38.28
N SER A 7 0.10 12.79 -39.03
CA SER A 7 1.45 12.38 -39.41
C SER A 7 2.55 12.73 -38.38
N ASN A 8 2.29 13.65 -37.45
CA ASN A 8 3.26 14.07 -36.42
C ASN A 8 3.14 13.30 -35.10
N ILE A 9 2.04 12.57 -34.88
CA ILE A 9 1.89 11.68 -33.70
C ILE A 9 2.53 10.31 -33.96
N LEU A 10 2.51 9.81 -35.20
CA LEU A 10 3.17 8.55 -35.57
C LEU A 10 4.69 8.67 -35.81
N ARG A 11 5.24 9.86 -36.08
CA ARG A 11 6.70 10.06 -36.20
C ARG A 11 7.44 10.17 -34.87
N LEU A 12 6.72 10.39 -33.76
CA LEU A 12 7.32 10.47 -32.42
C LEU A 12 7.56 9.10 -31.75
N ILE A 13 7.09 8.00 -32.34
CA ILE A 13 7.22 6.64 -31.79
C ILE A 13 8.41 5.87 -32.42
N SER A 14 9.06 6.41 -33.47
CA SER A 14 10.11 5.69 -34.22
C SER A 14 11.56 6.00 -33.82
N THR A 15 11.83 6.93 -32.89
CA THR A 15 13.19 7.28 -32.44
C THR A 15 13.57 6.64 -31.09
N ALA A 16 12.99 5.48 -30.78
CA ALA A 16 13.39 4.62 -29.66
C ALA A 16 14.24 3.41 -30.10
N CYS A 17 14.97 3.55 -31.20
CA CYS A 17 16.06 2.64 -31.57
C CYS A 17 17.36 3.45 -31.70
N CYS A 18 18.45 2.89 -31.18
CA CYS A 18 19.82 3.42 -31.12
C CYS A 18 20.14 4.36 -29.94
N LEU A 19 20.70 3.78 -28.87
CA LEU A 19 22.07 4.08 -28.41
C LEU A 19 22.40 3.23 -27.17
N ILE A 20 23.08 2.12 -27.42
CA ILE A 20 23.92 1.40 -26.45
C ILE A 20 25.34 1.81 -26.79
N ILE A 21 26.13 2.27 -25.80
CA ILE A 21 27.58 2.05 -25.67
C ILE A 21 28.07 2.54 -24.28
N VAL A 22 28.44 1.54 -23.47
CA VAL A 22 29.64 1.34 -22.61
C VAL A 22 30.01 2.35 -21.50
N MET A 23 30.16 1.80 -20.27
CA MET A 23 31.32 1.81 -19.33
C MET A 23 30.78 1.64 -17.89
N GLN A 24 30.79 0.44 -17.29
CA GLN A 24 31.90 -0.30 -16.67
C GLN A 24 32.32 0.25 -15.29
N GLU A 25 32.14 -0.63 -14.30
CA GLU A 25 32.68 -0.67 -12.93
C GLU A 25 32.50 0.51 -11.98
N ALA A 26 31.79 0.26 -10.87
CA ALA A 26 32.02 0.99 -9.62
C ALA A 26 32.02 0.00 -8.45
N HIS A 27 33.18 -0.10 -7.81
CA HIS A 27 33.44 -0.87 -6.61
C HIS A 27 32.55 -0.44 -5.43
N VAL A 28 32.15 -1.43 -4.63
CA VAL A 28 31.54 -1.23 -3.31
C VAL A 28 32.63 -0.73 -2.37
N ILE A 29 32.54 0.53 -1.93
CA ILE A 29 33.35 1.05 -0.83
C ILE A 29 32.43 1.34 0.34
N ALA A 30 32.65 0.60 1.43
CA ALA A 30 32.01 0.82 2.72
C ALA A 30 32.53 2.15 3.31
N ALA A 31 31.65 3.15 3.40
CA ALA A 31 31.94 4.37 4.14
C ALA A 31 31.55 4.17 5.61
N THR A 32 32.55 4.02 6.47
CA THR A 32 32.41 4.18 7.92
C THR A 32 32.51 5.66 8.25
N SER A 33 31.37 6.33 8.44
CA SER A 33 31.32 7.60 9.19
C SER A 33 30.36 7.42 10.38
N LYS A 34 30.92 7.58 11.57
CA LYS A 34 30.17 7.76 12.82
C LYS A 34 29.83 9.24 12.90
N GLU A 35 28.67 9.63 12.40
CA GLU A 35 28.05 10.90 12.76
C GLU A 35 26.66 10.60 13.31
N GLU A 36 26.51 10.83 14.61
CA GLU A 36 25.22 10.82 15.29
C GLU A 36 24.39 11.97 14.73
N ILE A 37 23.40 11.62 13.90
CA ILE A 37 22.38 12.58 13.46
C ILE A 37 21.58 12.95 14.71
N ALA A 38 21.78 14.17 15.20
CA ALA A 38 21.01 14.73 16.29
C ALA A 38 19.51 14.77 15.90
N VAL A 39 18.73 13.91 16.52
CA VAL A 39 17.26 13.93 16.44
C VAL A 39 16.79 15.15 17.25
N PRO A 40 16.01 16.07 16.67
CA PRO A 40 15.52 17.24 17.40
C PRO A 40 14.66 16.79 18.60
N SER A 41 15.11 17.13 19.81
CA SER A 41 14.40 16.90 21.05
C SER A 41 13.24 17.88 21.22
N LYS A 42 12.07 17.50 20.69
CA LYS A 42 10.77 17.93 21.19
C LYS A 42 9.81 16.76 21.01
N MET A 43 9.55 16.05 22.11
CA MET A 43 8.54 14.99 22.19
C MET A 43 7.18 15.55 21.77
N THR A 44 6.84 15.35 20.50
CA THR A 44 5.44 15.17 20.11
C THR A 44 5.17 13.69 20.36
N GLU A 45 4.29 13.41 21.31
CA GLU A 45 3.83 12.04 21.57
C GLU A 45 3.36 11.42 20.25
N ARG A 46 3.95 10.29 19.86
CA ARG A 46 3.60 9.62 18.59
C ARG A 46 2.15 9.18 18.65
N LEU A 47 1.43 9.39 17.54
CA LEU A 47 0.03 8.99 17.43
C LEU A 47 -0.10 7.46 17.28
N PRO A 48 -1.23 6.87 17.70
CA PRO A 48 -1.53 5.47 17.42
C PRO A 48 -1.77 5.21 15.93
N PRO A 49 -1.68 3.95 15.44
CA PRO A 49 -1.85 3.60 14.03
C PRO A 49 -3.16 4.08 13.38
N CYS A 50 -4.22 4.22 14.19
CA CYS A 50 -5.46 4.91 13.85
C CYS A 50 -6.22 5.31 15.13
N SER A 51 -7.36 5.98 15.01
CA SER A 51 -8.15 6.46 16.16
C SER A 51 -8.99 5.40 16.89
N SER A 52 -8.96 4.14 16.44
CA SER A 52 -9.74 3.06 17.07
C SER A 52 -9.01 2.46 18.27
N ASP A 53 -9.63 2.59 19.44
CA ASP A 53 -9.23 1.95 20.71
C ASP A 53 -9.66 0.47 20.82
N ILE A 54 -10.23 -0.09 19.74
CA ILE A 54 -10.56 -1.50 19.60
C ILE A 54 -9.63 -2.18 18.59
N TYR A 55 -9.42 -1.56 17.43
CA TYR A 55 -8.71 -2.18 16.31
C TYR A 55 -7.27 -1.69 16.14
N CYS A 56 -6.87 -0.57 16.76
CA CYS A 56 -5.54 0.04 16.54
C CYS A 56 -4.70 0.19 17.80
N HIS A 57 -5.31 0.46 18.94
CA HIS A 57 -4.63 0.60 20.22
C HIS A 57 -5.60 0.29 21.37
N GLY A 58 -5.16 0.47 22.62
CA GLY A 58 -6.03 0.34 23.79
C GLY A 58 -5.96 -1.02 24.47
N GLU A 59 -6.57 -1.07 25.66
CA GLU A 59 -6.53 -2.22 26.55
C GLU A 59 -7.32 -3.41 25.99
N LEU A 60 -8.46 -3.17 25.35
CA LEU A 60 -9.25 -4.24 24.73
C LEU A 60 -8.44 -5.00 23.67
N LEU A 61 -7.76 -4.27 22.77
CA LEU A 61 -6.88 -4.87 21.78
C LEU A 61 -5.76 -5.68 22.45
N HIS A 62 -5.10 -5.09 23.46
CA HIS A 62 -4.03 -5.74 24.19
C HIS A 62 -4.49 -7.06 24.84
N THR A 63 -5.57 -7.02 25.61
CA THR A 63 -6.11 -8.17 26.34
C THR A 63 -6.48 -9.30 25.38
N ILE A 64 -7.14 -8.99 24.26
CA ILE A 64 -7.54 -10.01 23.29
C ILE A 64 -6.33 -10.62 22.58
N GLN A 65 -5.39 -9.79 22.13
CA GLN A 65 -4.21 -10.25 21.40
C GLN A 65 -3.29 -11.08 22.30
N MET A 66 -3.07 -10.65 23.55
CA MET A 66 -2.21 -11.36 24.49
C MET A 66 -2.85 -12.65 25.04
N ALA A 67 -4.17 -12.75 25.07
CA ALA A 67 -4.88 -14.00 25.40
C ALA A 67 -4.65 -15.11 24.36
N SER A 68 -4.13 -14.78 23.15
CA SER A 68 -3.80 -15.74 22.09
C SER A 68 -4.96 -16.70 21.79
N ILE A 69 -6.20 -16.18 21.75
CA ILE A 69 -7.40 -16.96 21.41
C ILE A 69 -7.38 -17.44 19.95
N TYR A 70 -6.71 -16.69 19.06
CA TYR A 70 -6.45 -17.06 17.68
C TYR A 70 -4.94 -17.22 17.42
N ARG A 71 -4.59 -18.12 16.49
CA ARG A 71 -3.19 -18.33 16.08
C ARG A 71 -2.61 -17.15 15.29
N ASP A 72 -3.46 -16.41 14.60
CA ASP A 72 -3.10 -15.28 13.75
C ASP A 72 -3.72 -14.00 14.33
N SER A 73 -2.88 -13.06 14.79
CA SER A 73 -3.30 -11.78 15.37
C SER A 73 -4.20 -10.94 14.45
N LYS A 74 -4.14 -11.14 13.13
CA LYS A 74 -5.03 -10.46 12.18
C LYS A 74 -6.49 -10.90 12.27
N THR A 75 -6.75 -12.10 12.80
CA THR A 75 -8.10 -12.66 12.87
C THR A 75 -9.06 -11.74 13.64
N PHE A 76 -8.63 -11.23 14.80
CA PHE A 76 -9.46 -10.37 15.63
C PHE A 76 -9.68 -8.98 15.02
N VAL A 77 -8.62 -8.36 14.51
CA VAL A 77 -8.71 -7.00 13.95
C VAL A 77 -9.46 -6.93 12.62
N ASP A 78 -9.77 -8.08 12.01
CA ASP A 78 -10.63 -8.21 10.83
C ASP A 78 -12.11 -8.46 11.16
N MET A 79 -12.46 -8.59 12.45
CA MET A 79 -13.84 -8.80 12.86
C MET A 79 -14.66 -7.51 12.77
N LYS A 80 -15.99 -7.67 12.71
CA LYS A 80 -16.95 -6.57 12.77
C LYS A 80 -17.56 -6.52 14.18
N LEU A 81 -17.76 -5.31 14.71
CA LEU A 81 -18.51 -5.13 15.95
C LEU A 81 -20.01 -5.46 15.75
N LYS A 82 -20.62 -6.14 16.71
CA LYS A 82 -22.09 -6.29 16.75
C LYS A 82 -22.81 -5.06 17.29
N GLN A 83 -22.10 -4.22 18.05
CA GLN A 83 -22.60 -3.00 18.68
C GLN A 83 -21.58 -1.87 18.46
N ALA A 84 -21.97 -0.61 18.66
CA ALA A 84 -21.00 0.48 18.50
C ALA A 84 -19.85 0.39 19.52
N ALA A 85 -18.74 1.08 19.21
CA ALA A 85 -17.51 1.00 20.00
C ALA A 85 -17.71 1.36 21.48
N PRO A 86 -18.44 2.44 21.86
CA PRO A 86 -18.66 2.79 23.27
C PRO A 86 -19.34 1.67 24.07
N GLU A 87 -20.34 1.02 23.49
CA GLU A 87 -21.07 -0.10 24.09
C GLU A 87 -20.18 -1.33 24.22
N THR A 88 -19.42 -1.66 23.18
CA THR A 88 -18.47 -2.78 23.21
C THR A 88 -17.41 -2.58 24.29
N LEU A 89 -16.87 -1.37 24.42
CA LEU A 89 -15.90 -1.02 25.46
C LEU A 89 -16.53 -1.02 26.87
N ALA A 90 -17.82 -0.68 27.01
CA ALA A 90 -18.53 -0.80 28.28
C ALA A 90 -18.69 -2.26 28.70
N LEU A 91 -19.01 -3.16 27.76
CA LEU A 91 -19.08 -4.60 28.00
C LEU A 91 -17.70 -5.18 28.34
N PHE A 92 -16.64 -4.68 27.69
CA PHE A 92 -15.27 -5.06 28.01
C PHE A 92 -14.89 -4.67 29.45
N ARG A 93 -15.14 -3.41 29.85
CA ARG A 93 -14.89 -2.94 31.23
C ARG A 93 -15.67 -3.76 32.26
N LYS A 94 -16.90 -4.17 31.93
CA LYS A 94 -17.70 -5.05 32.79
C LYS A 94 -17.02 -6.41 32.99
N MET A 95 -16.57 -7.06 31.91
CA MET A 95 -15.81 -8.31 32.00
C MET A 95 -14.53 -8.14 32.83
N MET A 96 -13.75 -7.08 32.59
CA MET A 96 -12.52 -6.81 33.35
C MET A 96 -12.82 -6.66 34.85
N TYR A 97 -13.87 -5.94 35.22
CA TYR A 97 -14.32 -5.80 36.60
C TYR A 97 -14.73 -7.14 37.24
N GLU A 98 -15.53 -7.96 36.54
CA GLU A 98 -16.01 -9.27 37.02
C GLU A 98 -14.87 -10.29 37.19
N THR A 99 -13.81 -10.15 36.38
CA THR A 99 -12.62 -11.02 36.41
C THR A 99 -11.48 -10.45 37.25
N HIS A 100 -11.72 -9.36 38.01
CA HIS A 100 -10.70 -8.67 38.81
C HIS A 100 -9.44 -8.27 38.02
N GLU A 101 -9.63 -7.74 36.82
CA GLU A 101 -8.56 -7.33 35.90
C GLU A 101 -7.63 -8.49 35.44
N SER A 102 -8.09 -9.75 35.56
CA SER A 102 -7.36 -10.94 35.11
C SER A 102 -8.30 -11.96 34.45
N PRO A 103 -8.88 -11.64 33.28
CA PRO A 103 -9.73 -12.57 32.55
C PRO A 103 -8.93 -13.80 32.08
N THR A 104 -9.56 -14.97 32.16
CA THR A 104 -8.99 -16.18 31.56
C THR A 104 -9.11 -16.16 30.04
N ARG A 105 -8.39 -17.03 29.35
CA ARG A 105 -8.52 -17.20 27.89
C ARG A 105 -9.96 -17.52 27.48
N GLU A 106 -10.69 -18.29 28.29
CA GLU A 106 -12.11 -18.63 28.05
C GLU A 106 -13.04 -17.43 28.22
N ASP A 107 -12.77 -16.55 29.18
CA ASP A 107 -13.53 -15.31 29.36
C ASP A 107 -13.39 -14.38 28.16
N VAL A 108 -12.15 -14.23 27.66
CA VAL A 108 -11.84 -13.43 26.47
C VAL A 108 -12.48 -14.03 25.22
N GLU A 109 -12.42 -15.35 25.04
CA GLU A 109 -13.04 -16.03 23.91
C GLU A 109 -14.57 -15.88 23.91
N ARG A 110 -15.19 -16.00 25.09
CA ARG A 110 -16.64 -15.75 25.27
C ARG A 110 -16.98 -14.30 24.91
N PHE A 111 -16.23 -13.33 25.43
CA PHE A 111 -16.45 -11.91 25.12
C PHE A 111 -16.36 -11.62 23.62
N VAL A 112 -15.35 -12.14 22.93
CA VAL A 112 -15.19 -11.94 21.48
C VAL A 112 -16.36 -12.56 20.72
N THR A 113 -16.72 -13.80 21.05
CA THR A 113 -17.84 -14.52 20.41
C THR A 113 -19.17 -13.79 20.58
N GLU A 114 -19.41 -13.20 21.75
CA GLU A 114 -20.64 -12.48 22.07
C GLU A 114 -20.72 -11.12 21.39
N ASN A 115 -19.60 -10.42 21.18
CA ASN A 115 -19.59 -9.00 20.77
C ASN A 115 -19.10 -8.74 19.34
N PHE A 116 -18.51 -9.73 18.66
CA PHE A 116 -17.94 -9.58 17.33
C PHE A 116 -18.52 -10.62 16.35
N GLU A 117 -18.74 -10.22 15.10
CA GLU A 117 -19.02 -11.16 14.02
C GLU A 117 -17.70 -11.78 13.49
N PRO A 118 -17.74 -13.02 12.96
CA PRO A 118 -16.56 -13.64 12.38
C PRO A 118 -15.92 -12.79 11.28
N ALA A 119 -14.59 -12.75 11.26
CA ALA A 119 -13.84 -12.08 10.20
C ALA A 119 -14.35 -12.52 8.82
N GLY A 120 -14.41 -11.60 7.86
CA GLY A 120 -14.93 -11.86 6.51
C GLY A 120 -16.44 -11.66 6.35
N SER A 121 -17.17 -11.34 7.43
CA SER A 121 -18.61 -11.03 7.35
C SER A 121 -18.93 -9.78 6.53
N GLU A 122 -17.91 -8.98 6.21
CA GLU A 122 -17.97 -7.76 5.39
C GLU A 122 -18.20 -8.00 3.88
N PHE A 123 -18.01 -9.22 3.38
CA PHE A 123 -18.09 -9.53 1.96
C PHE A 123 -19.32 -10.35 1.56
N GLU A 124 -19.76 -10.15 0.33
CA GLU A 124 -20.70 -11.02 -0.38
C GLU A 124 -20.02 -11.69 -1.58
N ASP A 125 -20.58 -12.82 -1.99
CA ASP A 125 -20.10 -13.56 -3.16
C ASP A 125 -20.22 -12.68 -4.41
N TRP A 126 -19.13 -12.63 -5.18
CA TRP A 126 -19.08 -11.86 -6.41
C TRP A 126 -18.28 -12.59 -7.48
N VAL A 127 -18.90 -12.73 -8.65
CA VAL A 127 -18.26 -13.21 -9.87
C VAL A 127 -18.06 -12.01 -10.80
N PRO A 128 -16.84 -11.72 -11.26
CA PRO A 128 -16.59 -10.63 -12.18
C PRO A 128 -17.38 -10.79 -13.49
N MET A 129 -18.14 -9.77 -13.86
CA MET A 129 -19.04 -9.83 -15.04
C MET A 129 -18.28 -9.91 -16.37
N ASP A 130 -17.06 -9.39 -16.41
CA ASP A 130 -16.19 -9.39 -17.58
C ASP A 130 -15.23 -10.60 -17.62
N TRP A 131 -15.32 -11.51 -16.64
CA TRP A 131 -14.58 -12.77 -16.67
C TRP A 131 -15.02 -13.63 -17.85
N ARG A 132 -14.05 -14.27 -18.51
CA ARG A 132 -14.29 -15.18 -19.64
C ARG A 132 -13.59 -16.49 -19.37
N LYS A 133 -14.24 -17.61 -19.74
CA LYS A 133 -13.63 -18.95 -19.61
C LYS A 133 -12.40 -19.12 -20.51
N GLU A 134 -12.46 -18.57 -21.72
CA GLU A 134 -11.39 -18.69 -22.72
C GLU A 134 -10.90 -17.32 -23.19
N PRO A 135 -10.14 -16.58 -22.35
CA PRO A 135 -9.53 -15.33 -22.76
C PRO A 135 -8.50 -15.58 -23.88
N LYS A 136 -8.32 -14.58 -24.75
CA LYS A 136 -7.52 -14.72 -25.98
C LYS A 136 -6.08 -15.20 -25.75
N PHE A 137 -5.49 -14.90 -24.59
CA PHE A 137 -4.11 -15.29 -24.30
C PHE A 137 -3.93 -16.82 -24.25
N LEU A 138 -4.95 -17.58 -23.84
CA LEU A 138 -4.87 -19.05 -23.77
C LEU A 138 -4.64 -19.68 -25.14
N ARG A 139 -5.17 -19.08 -26.22
CA ARG A 139 -5.00 -19.57 -27.60
C ARG A 139 -3.56 -19.48 -28.09
N LYS A 140 -2.73 -18.65 -27.45
CA LYS A 140 -1.31 -18.47 -27.77
C LYS A 140 -0.41 -19.51 -27.10
N ILE A 141 -0.92 -20.27 -26.13
CA ILE A 141 -0.15 -21.26 -25.38
C ILE A 141 -0.31 -22.61 -26.09
N HIS A 142 0.69 -23.08 -26.83
CA HIS A 142 0.57 -24.31 -27.62
C HIS A 142 0.60 -25.59 -26.78
N ASP A 143 1.43 -25.61 -25.73
CA ASP A 143 1.54 -26.72 -24.79
C ASP A 143 0.22 -26.92 -24.02
N ILE A 144 -0.26 -28.17 -23.96
CA ILE A 144 -1.57 -28.51 -23.42
C ILE A 144 -1.59 -28.35 -21.89
N GLU A 145 -0.52 -28.77 -21.21
CA GLU A 145 -0.41 -28.70 -19.75
C GLU A 145 -0.27 -27.25 -19.30
N LEU A 146 0.57 -26.45 -19.98
CA LEU A 146 0.70 -25.03 -19.69
C LEU A 146 -0.58 -24.25 -19.99
N ARG A 147 -1.31 -24.62 -21.05
CA ARG A 147 -2.62 -24.00 -21.35
C ARG A 147 -3.64 -24.34 -20.27
N LYS A 148 -3.64 -25.59 -19.79
CA LYS A 148 -4.49 -26.00 -18.67
C LYS A 148 -4.15 -25.23 -17.40
N PHE A 149 -2.87 -25.16 -17.02
CA PHE A 149 -2.42 -24.36 -15.88
C PHE A 149 -2.85 -22.90 -15.99
N ALA A 150 -2.68 -22.27 -17.16
CA ALA A 150 -3.12 -20.91 -17.40
C ALA A 150 -4.65 -20.72 -17.34
N SER A 151 -5.42 -21.71 -17.79
CA SER A 151 -6.88 -21.73 -17.64
C SER A 151 -7.27 -21.80 -16.16
N ASP A 152 -6.63 -22.68 -15.40
CA ASP A 152 -6.86 -22.86 -13.97
C ASP A 152 -6.50 -21.55 -13.22
N LEU A 153 -5.44 -20.82 -13.61
CA LEU A 153 -5.13 -19.48 -13.09
C LEU A 153 -6.23 -18.45 -13.41
N ASN A 154 -6.79 -18.47 -14.62
CA ASN A 154 -7.88 -17.57 -14.97
C ASN A 154 -9.16 -17.86 -14.14
N ASP A 155 -9.41 -19.12 -13.79
CA ASP A 155 -10.53 -19.50 -12.92
C ASP A 155 -10.41 -18.94 -11.50
N ILE A 156 -9.19 -18.74 -10.99
CA ILE A 156 -8.92 -18.22 -9.65
C ILE A 156 -9.47 -16.79 -9.46
N TRP A 157 -9.63 -15.99 -10.51
CA TRP A 157 -10.23 -14.64 -10.39
C TRP A 157 -11.62 -14.65 -9.77
N LYS A 158 -12.41 -15.71 -10.00
CA LYS A 158 -13.74 -15.87 -9.40
C LYS A 158 -13.67 -16.17 -7.90
N LEU A 159 -12.59 -16.81 -7.45
CA LEU A 159 -12.37 -17.16 -6.04
C LEU A 159 -11.81 -15.98 -5.24
N LEU A 160 -10.96 -15.16 -5.87
CA LEU A 160 -10.31 -14.01 -5.24
C LEU A 160 -11.14 -12.72 -5.31
N GLY A 161 -12.28 -12.75 -5.99
CA GLY A 161 -13.23 -11.65 -6.03
C GLY A 161 -13.85 -11.37 -4.66
N ARG A 162 -13.83 -10.10 -4.26
CA ARG A 162 -14.49 -9.62 -3.05
C ARG A 162 -15.33 -8.40 -3.38
N LYS A 163 -16.61 -8.47 -3.02
CA LYS A 163 -17.52 -7.31 -3.06
C LYS A 163 -17.96 -7.02 -1.63
N MET A 164 -17.80 -5.78 -1.21
CA MET A 164 -18.25 -5.35 0.12
C MET A 164 -19.77 -5.23 0.14
N LYS A 165 -20.39 -5.66 1.24
CA LYS A 165 -21.83 -5.46 1.47
C LYS A 165 -22.14 -3.97 1.64
N ASP A 166 -23.37 -3.58 1.32
CA ASP A 166 -23.87 -2.22 1.60
C ASP A 166 -23.81 -1.87 3.09
N ASP A 167 -23.88 -2.87 3.98
CA ASP A 167 -23.71 -2.71 5.43
C ASP A 167 -22.36 -2.06 5.80
N VAL A 168 -21.28 -2.38 5.08
CA VAL A 168 -19.96 -1.76 5.28
C VAL A 168 -20.01 -0.26 4.98
N LYS A 169 -20.74 0.14 3.92
CA LYS A 169 -20.91 1.54 3.53
C LYS A 169 -21.72 2.33 4.57
N ILE A 170 -22.78 1.72 5.09
CA ILE A 170 -23.72 2.38 5.99
C ILE A 170 -23.14 2.46 7.41
N ASN A 171 -22.45 1.39 7.84
CA ASN A 171 -21.97 1.21 9.20
C ASN A 171 -20.44 1.12 9.29
N GLU A 172 -19.70 1.93 8.52
CA GLU A 172 -18.22 1.90 8.46
C GLU A 172 -17.55 1.87 9.85
N HIS A 173 -18.12 2.57 10.83
CA HIS A 173 -17.62 2.66 12.21
C HIS A 173 -17.62 1.32 12.99
N LEU A 174 -18.32 0.29 12.52
CA LEU A 174 -18.33 -1.05 13.12
C LEU A 174 -17.20 -1.95 12.57
N TYR A 175 -16.56 -1.54 11.48
CA TYR A 175 -15.60 -2.34 10.74
C TYR A 175 -14.19 -1.77 10.86
N SER A 176 -13.21 -2.66 10.76
CA SER A 176 -11.86 -2.23 10.43
C SER A 176 -11.64 -2.05 8.92
N ILE A 177 -12.47 -2.66 8.07
CA ILE A 177 -12.34 -2.52 6.61
C ILE A 177 -12.79 -1.14 6.13
N ILE A 178 -12.04 -0.57 5.20
CA ILE A 178 -12.34 0.72 4.60
C ILE A 178 -13.22 0.47 3.38
N TYR A 179 -14.43 1.01 3.39
CA TYR A 179 -15.38 0.85 2.29
C TYR A 179 -14.80 1.36 0.95
N VAL A 180 -14.99 0.57 -0.11
CA VAL A 180 -14.78 0.98 -1.50
C VAL A 180 -15.97 0.57 -2.37
N PRO A 181 -16.35 1.39 -3.37
CA PRO A 181 -17.60 1.21 -4.09
C PRO A 181 -17.61 0.08 -5.14
N ASN A 182 -16.45 -0.31 -5.66
CA ASN A 182 -16.34 -1.38 -6.65
C ASN A 182 -15.77 -2.65 -6.00
N PRO A 183 -16.08 -3.84 -6.55
CA PRO A 183 -15.39 -5.07 -6.15
C PRO A 183 -13.88 -5.00 -6.39
N VAL A 184 -13.14 -5.82 -5.63
CA VAL A 184 -11.68 -5.95 -5.73
C VAL A 184 -11.28 -7.41 -5.90
N ILE A 185 -10.11 -7.64 -6.49
CA ILE A 185 -9.44 -8.94 -6.48
C ILE A 185 -8.33 -8.86 -5.42
N VAL A 186 -8.35 -9.78 -4.46
CA VAL A 186 -7.42 -9.78 -3.31
C VAL A 186 -6.29 -10.81 -3.48
N PRO A 187 -5.18 -10.70 -2.73
CA PRO A 187 -4.09 -11.69 -2.82
C PRO A 187 -4.52 -13.12 -2.45
N GLY A 188 -5.43 -13.27 -1.48
CA GLY A 188 -6.00 -14.55 -1.05
C GLY A 188 -5.59 -15.00 0.35
N GLY A 189 -6.24 -16.06 0.84
CA GLY A 189 -6.01 -16.59 2.19
C GLY A 189 -6.46 -15.62 3.29
N ARG A 190 -5.53 -15.26 4.19
CA ARG A 190 -5.77 -14.28 5.27
C ARG A 190 -5.93 -12.84 4.77
N PHE A 191 -5.48 -12.56 3.55
CA PHE A 191 -5.52 -11.23 2.94
C PHE A 191 -6.86 -11.04 2.22
N ARG A 192 -7.80 -10.38 2.90
CA ARG A 192 -9.20 -10.26 2.46
C ARG A 192 -9.56 -8.86 1.97
N GLU A 193 -8.71 -7.89 2.22
CA GLU A 193 -8.79 -6.53 1.71
C GLU A 193 -7.93 -6.36 0.45
N PHE A 194 -8.08 -5.22 -0.24
CA PHE A 194 -7.10 -4.84 -1.25
C PHE A 194 -5.73 -4.62 -0.59
N TYR A 195 -4.66 -4.98 -1.29
CA TYR A 195 -3.28 -4.61 -0.96
C TYR A 195 -2.70 -3.79 -2.12
N TYR A 196 -1.99 -2.72 -1.79
CA TYR A 196 -1.64 -1.70 -2.76
C TYR A 196 -0.72 -2.23 -3.88
N TRP A 197 0.51 -2.66 -3.59
CA TRP A 197 1.45 -3.05 -4.64
C TRP A 197 1.08 -4.40 -5.30
N ASP A 198 0.44 -5.32 -4.57
CA ASP A 198 -0.06 -6.61 -5.08
C ASP A 198 -1.04 -6.39 -6.23
N SER A 199 -1.87 -5.36 -6.08
CA SER A 199 -2.89 -5.00 -7.07
C SER A 199 -2.29 -4.64 -8.43
N TYR A 200 -1.02 -4.23 -8.52
CA TYR A 200 -0.38 -4.00 -9.82
C TYR A 200 -0.21 -5.30 -10.60
N TRP A 201 0.27 -6.35 -9.93
CA TRP A 201 0.47 -7.66 -10.54
C TRP A 201 -0.87 -8.32 -10.87
N ILE A 202 -1.84 -8.18 -9.97
CA ILE A 202 -3.23 -8.60 -10.21
C ILE A 202 -3.80 -7.89 -11.44
N ILE A 203 -3.70 -6.55 -11.52
CA ILE A 203 -4.19 -5.77 -12.67
C ILE A 203 -3.55 -6.24 -13.98
N LYS A 204 -2.25 -6.52 -14.01
CA LYS A 204 -1.61 -7.09 -15.22
C LYS A 204 -2.22 -8.42 -15.62
N GLY A 205 -2.48 -9.32 -14.67
CA GLY A 205 -3.16 -10.60 -14.92
C GLY A 205 -4.59 -10.43 -15.41
N LEU A 206 -5.35 -9.51 -14.81
CA LEU A 206 -6.73 -9.19 -15.20
C LEU A 206 -6.79 -8.62 -16.63
N LEU A 207 -5.86 -7.71 -16.99
CA LEU A 207 -5.77 -7.16 -18.35
C LEU A 207 -5.45 -8.25 -19.39
N LEU A 208 -4.56 -9.20 -19.07
CA LEU A 208 -4.31 -10.37 -19.92
C LEU A 208 -5.55 -11.26 -20.06
N SER A 209 -6.38 -11.31 -19.03
CA SER A 209 -7.66 -12.04 -18.98
C SER A 209 -8.83 -11.26 -19.60
N GLU A 210 -8.56 -10.10 -20.22
CA GLU A 210 -9.55 -9.21 -20.85
C GLU A 210 -10.61 -8.64 -19.88
N MET A 211 -10.27 -8.55 -18.58
CA MET A 211 -11.16 -8.06 -17.51
C MET A 211 -11.01 -6.55 -17.28
N TYR A 212 -11.28 -5.77 -18.33
CA TYR A 212 -11.06 -4.32 -18.33
C TYR A 212 -11.98 -3.54 -17.39
N THR A 213 -13.24 -3.98 -17.23
CA THR A 213 -14.23 -3.32 -16.37
C THR A 213 -13.86 -3.52 -14.90
N THR A 214 -13.42 -4.74 -14.54
CA THR A 214 -12.92 -5.04 -13.20
C THR A 214 -11.70 -4.17 -12.87
N VAL A 215 -10.73 -4.06 -13.78
CA VAL A 215 -9.54 -3.20 -13.59
C VAL A 215 -9.92 -1.74 -13.42
N ARG A 216 -10.83 -1.21 -14.26
CA ARG A 216 -11.32 0.17 -14.13
C ARG A 216 -11.97 0.40 -12.75
N GLY A 217 -12.77 -0.55 -12.26
CA GLY A 217 -13.38 -0.50 -10.93
C GLY A 217 -12.35 -0.47 -9.80
N MET A 218 -11.32 -1.32 -9.85
CA MET A 218 -10.23 -1.33 -8.88
C MET A 218 -9.44 -0.01 -8.89
N LEU A 219 -9.14 0.55 -10.07
CA LEU A 219 -8.49 1.86 -10.17
C LEU A 219 -9.36 2.99 -9.61
N THR A 220 -10.68 2.96 -9.88
CA THR A 220 -11.63 3.90 -9.28
C THR A 220 -11.67 3.78 -7.75
N ASN A 221 -11.55 2.57 -7.19
CA ASN A 221 -11.42 2.41 -5.75
C ASN A 221 -10.15 3.07 -5.23
N PHE A 222 -9.00 2.85 -5.87
CA PHE A 222 -7.73 3.42 -5.43
C PHE A 222 -7.73 4.95 -5.43
N VAL A 223 -8.23 5.59 -6.48
CA VAL A 223 -8.32 7.07 -6.51
C VAL A 223 -9.32 7.60 -5.47
N SER A 224 -10.42 6.86 -5.18
CA SER A 224 -11.34 7.23 -4.10
C SER A 224 -10.69 7.15 -2.72
N ILE A 225 -9.77 6.21 -2.51
CA ILE A 225 -8.99 6.07 -1.29
C ILE A 225 -7.98 7.22 -1.17
N VAL A 226 -7.30 7.60 -2.25
CA VAL A 226 -6.44 8.80 -2.28
C VAL A 226 -7.25 10.06 -1.98
N ASP A 227 -8.50 10.14 -2.44
CA ASP A 227 -9.35 11.27 -2.11
C ASP A 227 -9.65 11.34 -0.60
N LYS A 228 -10.07 10.22 -0.01
CA LYS A 228 -10.44 10.10 1.41
C LYS A 228 -9.26 10.22 2.38
N ILE A 229 -8.12 9.62 2.06
CA ILE A 229 -6.98 9.41 2.99
C ILE A 229 -5.75 10.24 2.60
N GLY A 230 -5.64 10.65 1.33
CA GLY A 230 -4.50 11.40 0.79
C GLY A 230 -3.43 10.53 0.12
N PHE A 231 -3.44 9.22 0.35
CA PHE A 231 -2.58 8.23 -0.28
C PHE A 231 -3.24 6.85 -0.21
N ILE A 232 -2.69 5.85 -0.91
CA ILE A 232 -3.18 4.47 -0.81
C ILE A 232 -2.49 3.77 0.38
N PRO A 233 -3.23 3.33 1.42
CA PRO A 233 -2.65 2.60 2.54
C PRO A 233 -2.15 1.22 2.09
N ASN A 234 -1.31 0.58 2.91
CA ASN A 234 -0.78 -0.77 2.66
C ASN A 234 -1.88 -1.74 2.19
N GLY A 235 -2.99 -1.76 2.92
CA GLY A 235 -4.22 -2.41 2.50
C GLY A 235 -5.47 -1.68 3.00
N GLY A 236 -6.64 -2.18 2.62
CA GLY A 236 -7.94 -1.53 2.86
C GLY A 236 -8.49 -1.64 4.28
N ARG A 237 -7.66 -1.45 5.31
CA ARG A 237 -8.06 -1.51 6.72
C ARG A 237 -7.59 -0.28 7.49
N ILE A 238 -8.35 0.15 8.50
CA ILE A 238 -8.04 1.36 9.28
C ILE A 238 -6.68 1.28 10.00
N TYR A 239 -6.25 0.10 10.43
CA TYR A 239 -4.92 -0.06 11.05
C TYR A 239 -3.75 0.07 10.06
N TYR A 240 -4.03 0.25 8.76
CA TYR A 240 -3.06 0.60 7.72
C TYR A 240 -3.00 2.10 7.41
N THR A 241 -3.86 2.96 7.99
CA THR A 241 -4.01 4.36 7.52
C THR A 241 -2.84 5.30 7.80
N MET A 242 -1.78 4.83 8.45
CA MET A 242 -0.53 5.58 8.64
C MET A 242 0.65 5.11 7.79
N ARG A 243 0.50 3.98 7.07
CA ARG A 243 1.51 3.46 6.12
C ARG A 243 0.94 3.15 4.76
N SER A 244 1.71 3.44 3.73
CA SER A 244 1.41 3.04 2.36
C SER A 244 2.01 1.66 2.03
N GLN A 245 2.34 1.44 0.77
CA GLN A 245 3.15 0.35 0.24
C GLN A 245 3.98 0.91 -0.94
N PRO A 246 4.80 0.11 -1.66
CA PRO A 246 5.45 0.60 -2.87
C PRO A 246 4.46 1.30 -3.83
N PRO A 247 4.74 2.54 -4.27
CA PRO A 247 3.78 3.37 -5.00
C PRO A 247 3.58 2.88 -6.43
N MET A 248 2.51 2.12 -6.65
CA MET A 248 2.23 1.47 -7.93
C MET A 248 1.00 2.03 -8.66
N LEU A 249 0.33 3.07 -8.16
CA LEU A 249 -0.88 3.61 -8.79
C LEU A 249 -0.63 4.12 -10.21
N LEU A 250 0.39 4.96 -10.41
CA LEU A 250 0.74 5.47 -11.74
C LEU A 250 1.12 4.32 -12.71
N PRO A 251 1.96 3.33 -12.32
CA PRO A 251 2.15 2.10 -13.09
C PRO A 251 0.86 1.34 -13.43
N MET A 252 -0.09 1.19 -12.49
CA MET A 252 -1.37 0.52 -12.73
C MET A 252 -2.20 1.28 -13.78
N VAL A 253 -2.30 2.60 -13.64
CA VAL A 253 -3.01 3.47 -14.60
C VAL A 253 -2.36 3.39 -15.98
N LYS A 254 -1.01 3.37 -16.04
CA LYS A 254 -0.28 3.25 -17.31
C LYS A 254 -0.62 1.97 -18.05
N VAL A 255 -0.56 0.81 -17.38
CA VAL A 255 -0.87 -0.48 -18.04
C VAL A 255 -2.35 -0.59 -18.44
N TYR A 256 -3.25 0.02 -17.66
CA TYR A 256 -4.67 0.13 -18.01
C TYR A 256 -4.91 0.97 -19.26
N LEU A 257 -4.27 2.14 -19.35
CA LEU A 257 -4.40 3.03 -20.51
C LEU A 257 -3.80 2.42 -21.77
N ASP A 258 -2.67 1.73 -21.66
CA ASP A 258 -2.07 1.02 -22.80
C ASP A 258 -3.01 -0.07 -23.36
N ALA A 259 -3.80 -0.70 -22.48
CA ALA A 259 -4.74 -1.75 -22.87
C ALA A 259 -6.09 -1.22 -23.40
N THR A 260 -6.54 -0.03 -22.96
CA THR A 260 -7.93 0.42 -23.15
C THR A 260 -8.07 1.75 -23.88
N ASN A 261 -7.04 2.60 -23.87
CA ASN A 261 -7.10 4.01 -24.29
C ASN A 261 -8.19 4.83 -23.57
N ASP A 262 -8.55 4.49 -22.32
CA ASP A 262 -9.55 5.21 -21.52
C ASP A 262 -8.98 6.54 -20.95
N TYR A 263 -8.65 7.46 -21.86
CA TYR A 263 -8.13 8.78 -21.53
C TYR A 263 -9.16 9.69 -20.86
N LEU A 264 -10.46 9.39 -20.98
CA LEU A 264 -11.50 10.12 -20.27
C LEU A 264 -11.40 9.84 -18.77
N TRP A 265 -11.30 8.56 -18.37
CA TRP A 265 -11.08 8.20 -16.96
C TRP A 265 -9.80 8.83 -16.41
N LEU A 266 -8.70 8.84 -17.19
CA LEU A 266 -7.46 9.52 -16.77
C LEU A 266 -7.72 11.01 -16.51
N LYS A 267 -8.37 11.71 -17.45
CA LYS A 267 -8.63 13.14 -17.34
C LYS A 267 -9.47 13.48 -16.09
N GLU A 268 -10.45 12.66 -15.77
CA GLU A 268 -11.32 12.83 -14.60
C GLU A 268 -10.59 12.62 -13.26
N ASN A 269 -9.55 11.77 -13.26
CA ASN A 269 -8.87 11.34 -12.04
C ASN A 269 -7.41 11.83 -11.91
N LEU A 270 -6.88 12.58 -12.88
CA LEU A 270 -5.47 13.00 -12.93
C LEU A 270 -5.03 13.73 -11.65
N TRP A 271 -5.88 14.60 -11.12
CA TRP A 271 -5.59 15.37 -9.91
C TRP A 271 -5.44 14.47 -8.66
N LEU A 272 -6.11 13.31 -8.61
CA LEU A 272 -5.94 12.33 -7.53
C LEU A 272 -4.60 11.57 -7.68
N LEU A 273 -4.17 11.28 -8.91
CA LEU A 273 -2.85 10.70 -9.15
C LEU A 273 -1.73 11.68 -8.74
N GLU A 274 -1.93 12.98 -8.99
CA GLU A 274 -1.03 14.03 -8.52
C GLU A 274 -1.04 14.15 -6.99
N LYS A 275 -2.22 14.07 -6.35
CA LYS A 275 -2.35 14.11 -4.90
C LYS A 275 -1.54 13.02 -4.19
N GLU A 276 -1.58 11.78 -4.68
CA GLU A 276 -0.75 10.71 -4.11
C GLU A 276 0.75 10.94 -4.37
N PHE A 277 1.11 11.40 -5.57
CA PHE A 277 2.50 11.74 -5.87
C PHE A 277 3.03 12.83 -4.93
N ASP A 278 2.24 13.86 -4.66
CA ASP A 278 2.58 14.95 -3.76
C ASP A 278 2.72 14.46 -2.31
N PHE A 279 1.93 13.48 -1.88
CA PHE A 279 2.14 12.81 -0.59
C PHE A 279 3.54 12.17 -0.51
N TRP A 280 3.98 11.42 -1.54
CA TRP A 280 5.31 10.82 -1.52
C TRP A 280 6.41 11.87 -1.51
N MET A 281 6.28 12.90 -2.35
CA MET A 281 7.27 13.96 -2.42
C MET A 281 7.35 14.78 -1.14
N THR A 282 6.24 14.98 -0.44
CA THR A 282 6.18 15.81 0.77
C THR A 282 6.50 15.03 2.05
N ASN A 283 5.97 13.81 2.17
CA ASN A 283 5.97 13.06 3.44
C ASN A 283 6.97 11.91 3.47
N ARG A 284 7.57 11.57 2.32
CA ARG A 284 8.45 10.41 2.17
C ARG A 284 9.78 10.74 1.52
N THR A 285 10.13 12.03 1.34
CA THR A 285 11.46 12.42 0.89
C THR A 285 12.30 13.01 2.03
N ILE A 286 13.61 12.82 1.93
CA ILE A 286 14.61 13.42 2.81
C ILE A 286 15.79 13.94 2.00
N GLU A 287 16.49 14.94 2.56
CA GLU A 287 17.80 15.35 2.08
C GLU A 287 18.87 14.45 2.70
N VAL A 288 19.76 13.93 1.86
CA VAL A 288 20.91 13.12 2.25
C VAL A 288 22.16 13.78 1.71
N GLU A 289 23.07 14.18 2.60
CA GLU A 289 24.38 14.66 2.20
C GLU A 289 25.32 13.46 1.97
N LYS A 290 26.01 13.46 0.83
CA LYS A 290 27.09 12.52 0.55
C LYS A 290 28.16 13.19 -0.31
N ASP A 291 29.41 13.12 0.15
CA ASP A 291 30.58 13.69 -0.54
C ASP A 291 30.42 15.19 -0.85
N GLY A 292 29.87 15.96 0.11
CA GLY A 292 29.61 17.41 -0.03
C GLY A 292 28.49 17.77 -1.03
N ARG A 293 27.66 16.80 -1.42
CA ARG A 293 26.49 17.00 -2.28
C ARG A 293 25.22 16.54 -1.58
N ASN A 294 24.17 17.36 -1.68
CA ASN A 294 22.85 17.01 -1.17
C ASN A 294 22.03 16.27 -2.23
N TYR A 295 21.37 15.21 -1.80
CA TYR A 295 20.48 14.39 -2.61
C TYR A 295 19.11 14.31 -1.95
N THR A 296 18.07 14.73 -2.66
CA THR A 296 16.68 14.44 -2.27
C THR A 296 16.35 13.01 -2.63
N LEU A 297 16.06 12.16 -1.63
CA LEU A 297 15.76 10.74 -1.83
C LEU A 297 14.47 10.34 -1.14
N ALA A 298 13.72 9.44 -1.76
CA ALA A 298 12.52 8.86 -1.15
C ALA A 298 12.90 7.81 -0.11
N ARG A 299 12.08 7.62 0.92
CA ARG A 299 12.19 6.57 1.92
C ARG A 299 10.82 6.08 2.37
N TYR A 300 10.74 4.81 2.74
CA TYR A 300 9.63 4.36 3.56
C TYR A 300 9.76 4.94 4.97
N CYS A 301 8.64 5.34 5.55
CA CYS A 301 8.57 5.91 6.88
C CYS A 301 7.14 5.80 7.43
N GLU A 302 6.94 5.01 8.48
CA GLU A 302 5.72 4.99 9.30
C GLU A 302 6.13 5.44 10.70
N ASN A 303 5.37 6.34 11.36
CA ASN A 303 5.80 6.98 12.63
C ASN A 303 4.75 6.87 13.76
N SER A 304 3.87 5.86 13.73
CA SER A 304 2.93 5.62 14.82
C SER A 304 3.61 4.94 16.01
N ASN A 305 3.02 5.06 17.20
CA ASN A 305 3.43 4.30 18.38
C ASN A 305 2.87 2.87 18.37
N GLY A 306 3.34 2.03 19.29
CA GLY A 306 2.76 0.72 19.56
C GLY A 306 2.93 -0.33 18.44
N PRO A 307 2.65 -1.61 18.75
CA PRO A 307 2.79 -2.73 17.83
C PRO A 307 1.80 -2.65 16.66
N ARG A 308 2.07 -3.39 15.57
CA ARG A 308 1.10 -3.55 14.47
C ARG A 308 -0.14 -4.29 14.96
N PRO A 309 -1.37 -3.77 14.77
CA PRO A 309 -2.56 -4.47 15.25
C PRO A 309 -2.77 -5.85 14.62
N GLU A 310 -2.37 -6.03 13.36
CA GLU A 310 -2.47 -7.31 12.65
C GLU A 310 -1.36 -8.32 12.97
N SER A 311 -0.39 -7.93 13.81
CA SER A 311 0.73 -8.74 14.31
C SER A 311 1.07 -8.35 15.74
N TYR A 312 0.04 -8.07 16.54
CA TYR A 312 0.19 -7.38 17.82
C TYR A 312 0.99 -8.22 18.80
N SER A 313 0.60 -9.49 18.96
CA SER A 313 1.22 -10.40 19.92
C SER A 313 2.69 -10.63 19.56
N GLU A 314 2.99 -10.80 18.28
CA GLU A 314 4.33 -11.02 17.75
C GLU A 314 5.22 -9.82 18.02
N ASP A 315 4.79 -8.62 17.61
CA ASP A 315 5.54 -7.38 17.78
C ASP A 315 5.72 -7.07 19.28
N TYR A 316 4.67 -7.21 20.09
CA TYR A 316 4.73 -6.94 21.51
C TYR A 316 5.73 -7.85 22.22
N MET A 317 5.70 -9.16 21.93
CA MET A 317 6.60 -10.14 22.55
C MET A 317 8.06 -9.93 22.15
N THR A 318 8.34 -9.64 20.87
CA THR A 318 9.71 -9.36 20.42
C THR A 318 10.24 -8.03 20.97
N SER A 319 9.36 -7.07 21.27
CA SER A 319 9.77 -5.80 21.89
C SER A 319 10.22 -5.95 23.35
N GLN A 320 9.92 -7.07 24.03
CA GLN A 320 10.23 -7.20 25.46
C GLN A 320 11.73 -7.27 25.75
N SER A 321 12.57 -7.45 24.73
CA SER A 321 14.03 -7.33 24.87
C SER A 321 14.52 -5.89 25.09
N PHE A 322 13.70 -4.88 24.78
CA PHE A 322 14.06 -3.47 24.95
C PHE A 322 13.68 -2.97 26.35
N ARG A 323 14.49 -2.05 26.90
CA ARG A 323 14.38 -1.61 28.31
C ARG A 323 13.43 -0.45 28.49
N THR A 324 13.39 0.47 27.53
CA THR A 324 12.55 1.68 27.63
C THR A 324 11.36 1.61 26.66
N ASN A 325 10.28 2.33 27.00
CA ASN A 325 9.13 2.45 26.09
C ASN A 325 9.52 3.16 24.78
N GLU A 326 10.45 4.10 24.83
CA GLU A 326 10.96 4.78 23.64
C GLU A 326 11.69 3.82 22.69
N GLU A 327 12.53 2.92 23.22
CA GLU A 327 13.19 1.87 22.43
C GLU A 327 12.16 0.92 21.80
N LYS A 328 11.13 0.53 22.56
CA LYS A 328 10.03 -0.31 22.04
C LYS A 328 9.27 0.39 20.92
N ASP A 329 8.93 1.67 21.08
CA ASP A 329 8.24 2.44 20.04
C ASP A 329 9.10 2.67 18.81
N ASN A 330 10.41 2.90 18.97
CA ASN A 330 11.33 2.97 17.84
C ASN A 330 11.38 1.63 17.09
N TYR A 331 11.42 0.51 17.81
CA TYR A 331 11.38 -0.82 17.21
C TYR A 331 10.07 -1.06 16.44
N TYR A 332 8.91 -0.73 17.02
CA TYR A 332 7.62 -0.87 16.33
C TYR A 332 7.54 -0.02 15.06
N MET A 333 8.05 1.20 15.11
CA MET A 333 8.15 2.10 13.97
C MET A 333 8.95 1.47 12.82
N GLU A 334 10.09 0.85 13.13
CA GLU A 334 10.92 0.15 12.14
C GLU A 334 10.20 -1.05 11.53
N LEU A 335 9.48 -1.84 12.33
CA LEU A 335 8.66 -2.96 11.84
C LEU A 335 7.55 -2.49 10.88
N LYS A 336 6.83 -1.45 11.27
CA LYS A 336 5.76 -0.84 10.45
C LYS A 336 6.30 -0.26 9.16
N THR A 337 7.49 0.33 9.21
CA THR A 337 8.12 0.87 8.02
C THR A 337 8.65 -0.23 7.10
N ALA A 338 9.16 -1.34 7.63
CA ALA A 338 9.47 -2.52 6.83
C ALA A 338 8.21 -3.07 6.14
N ALA A 339 7.05 -3.07 6.81
CA ALA A 339 5.77 -3.41 6.18
C ALA A 339 5.35 -2.41 5.08
N GLU A 340 5.61 -1.11 5.25
CA GLU A 340 5.42 -0.10 4.18
C GLU A 340 6.29 -0.41 2.93
N SER A 341 7.42 -1.09 3.10
CA SER A 341 8.26 -1.50 1.95
C SER A 341 7.72 -2.70 1.16
N GLY A 342 6.76 -3.45 1.72
CA GLY A 342 6.28 -4.73 1.19
C GLY A 342 7.24 -5.93 1.40
N TRP A 343 8.30 -5.75 2.19
CA TRP A 343 9.32 -6.78 2.46
C TRP A 343 9.47 -7.03 3.97
N ASP A 344 8.35 -7.24 4.66
CA ASP A 344 8.27 -7.61 6.06
C ASP A 344 8.34 -9.15 6.23
N PHE A 345 9.48 -9.75 6.59
CA PHE A 345 10.79 -9.16 6.86
C PHE A 345 11.89 -9.76 5.98
N SER A 346 12.95 -8.99 5.77
CA SER A 346 14.09 -9.37 4.93
C SER A 346 15.40 -9.00 5.60
N SER A 347 16.44 -9.83 5.47
CA SER A 347 17.81 -9.54 5.93
C SER A 347 18.33 -8.18 5.43
N ARG A 348 17.79 -7.67 4.31
CA ARG A 348 18.05 -6.32 3.78
C ARG A 348 17.89 -5.20 4.81
N TRP A 349 16.99 -5.38 5.78
CA TRP A 349 16.66 -4.37 6.79
C TRP A 349 17.51 -4.51 8.07
N PHE A 350 18.31 -5.57 8.17
CA PHE A 350 19.10 -5.89 9.37
C PHE A 350 20.57 -5.63 9.07
N ILE A 351 21.07 -4.45 9.38
CA ILE A 351 22.48 -4.10 9.13
C ILE A 351 23.21 -3.92 10.46
N THR A 352 24.17 -4.80 10.75
CA THR A 352 25.16 -4.62 11.82
C THR A 352 26.54 -4.43 11.20
N ASN A 353 27.19 -3.30 11.48
CA ASN A 353 28.53 -2.95 10.96
C ASN A 353 28.67 -3.07 9.42
N GLY A 354 27.61 -2.82 8.66
CA GLY A 354 27.61 -2.98 7.20
C GLY A 354 27.43 -4.43 6.70
N THR A 355 27.03 -5.37 7.56
CA THR A 355 26.77 -6.78 7.20
C THR A 355 25.46 -7.30 7.82
N ASN A 356 24.79 -8.24 7.13
CA ASN A 356 23.46 -8.74 7.50
C ASN A 356 23.52 -9.83 8.57
N LYS A 357 23.69 -9.48 9.85
CA LYS A 357 23.55 -10.42 10.97
C LYS A 357 22.79 -9.79 12.16
N VAL A 358 21.45 -9.85 12.12
CA VAL A 358 20.45 -9.70 13.23
C VAL A 358 20.51 -8.37 14.04
N PRO A 359 19.56 -8.07 14.97
CA PRO A 359 18.16 -7.63 14.79
C PRO A 359 18.04 -6.14 14.37
N LEU A 360 16.82 -5.67 14.10
CA LEU A 360 16.49 -4.30 13.67
C LEU A 360 17.09 -3.28 14.65
N MET A 361 18.13 -2.60 14.19
CA MET A 361 18.77 -1.52 14.93
C MET A 361 18.97 -0.35 13.98
N ASN A 362 18.11 0.65 14.17
CA ASN A 362 18.44 2.05 14.11
C ASN A 362 19.01 2.48 12.75
N ARG A 363 18.16 2.63 11.73
CA ARG A 363 18.47 3.42 10.53
C ARG A 363 17.26 3.74 9.66
N THR A 364 17.26 4.97 9.18
CA THR A 364 16.37 5.53 8.18
C THR A 364 16.63 4.91 6.80
N MET A 365 15.55 4.38 6.22
CA MET A 365 15.54 3.78 4.88
C MET A 365 15.78 4.83 3.80
N VAL A 366 16.27 4.40 2.65
CA VAL A 366 16.34 5.21 1.42
C VAL A 366 16.04 4.28 0.23
N MET A 367 15.03 4.64 -0.56
CA MET A 367 14.67 3.99 -1.82
C MET A 367 15.43 4.66 -2.98
N TYR A 368 16.04 3.84 -3.84
CA TYR A 368 16.71 4.33 -5.05
C TYR A 368 16.22 3.58 -6.29
N LYS A 369 15.49 4.29 -7.17
CA LYS A 369 15.59 4.15 -8.63
C LYS A 369 14.88 5.32 -9.32
N ARG A 370 15.60 6.07 -10.15
CA ARG A 370 15.09 7.22 -10.92
C ARG A 370 14.72 6.78 -12.34
N ARG A 371 13.44 6.84 -12.72
CA ARG A 371 13.01 6.86 -14.13
C ARG A 371 12.01 8.00 -14.35
N HIS A 372 12.12 8.65 -15.51
CA HIS A 372 11.39 9.88 -15.86
C HIS A 372 10.19 9.54 -16.73
N TYR A 373 8.98 9.88 -16.29
CA TYR A 373 7.77 9.77 -17.10
C TYR A 373 7.27 11.16 -17.49
N TYR A 374 6.81 11.30 -18.75
CA TYR A 374 6.31 12.54 -19.32
C TYR A 374 4.80 12.44 -19.49
N VAL A 375 4.05 13.33 -18.84
CA VAL A 375 2.59 13.46 -19.02
C VAL A 375 2.28 14.92 -19.41
N PRO A 376 1.66 15.17 -20.57
CA PRO A 376 1.19 16.51 -20.92
C PRO A 376 -0.19 16.82 -20.31
N GLY A 377 -0.36 17.98 -19.67
CA GLY A 377 -1.64 18.46 -19.15
C GLY A 377 -1.65 19.95 -18.77
N PRO A 378 -2.80 20.66 -18.79
CA PRO A 378 -2.91 22.07 -18.42
C PRO A 378 -2.92 22.30 -16.88
N SER A 379 -2.33 23.42 -16.45
CA SER A 379 -2.16 23.82 -15.03
C SER A 379 -3.48 24.11 -14.30
N THR A 380 -3.60 23.68 -13.04
CA THR A 380 -4.69 24.01 -12.10
C THR A 380 -4.31 25.04 -11.02
N MET A 381 -3.10 25.62 -11.07
CA MET A 381 -2.66 26.65 -10.12
C MET A 381 -2.92 28.08 -10.66
N PRO A 382 -3.56 28.99 -9.91
CA PRO A 382 -3.75 30.37 -10.33
C PRO A 382 -2.45 31.17 -10.09
N ASN A 383 -1.80 31.60 -11.17
CA ASN A 383 -0.62 32.46 -11.07
C ASN A 383 -0.96 33.90 -11.47
N ASN A 384 -1.25 34.74 -10.47
CA ASN A 384 -1.33 36.19 -10.60
C ASN A 384 0.07 36.76 -10.84
N ASN A 385 0.57 36.71 -12.07
CA ASN A 385 1.52 37.68 -12.66
C ASN A 385 2.08 37.16 -13.98
N ARG A 386 1.50 37.58 -15.11
CA ARG A 386 2.24 37.89 -16.34
C ARG A 386 1.38 38.65 -17.34
N LYS A 387 1.89 39.80 -17.77
CA LYS A 387 1.38 40.60 -18.88
C LYS A 387 1.74 39.92 -20.22
N VAL A 388 0.74 39.91 -21.10
CA VAL A 388 0.66 39.65 -22.54
C VAL A 388 1.98 39.55 -23.33
N GLY A 389 2.14 38.45 -24.06
CA GLY A 389 3.07 38.32 -25.21
C GLY A 389 3.06 36.93 -25.87
N SER A 390 2.50 36.85 -27.10
CA SER A 390 2.56 35.79 -28.14
C SER A 390 2.15 34.33 -27.81
N PHE A 391 1.09 33.87 -28.48
CA PHE A 391 0.64 32.47 -28.56
C PHE A 391 1.55 31.62 -29.47
N VAL A 392 2.47 30.85 -28.91
CA VAL A 392 3.12 29.69 -29.57
C VAL A 392 3.38 28.62 -28.50
N ASP A 393 2.74 27.45 -28.64
CA ASP A 393 3.03 26.14 -28.02
C ASP A 393 3.73 26.12 -26.65
N ASP A 394 3.00 26.43 -25.58
CA ASP A 394 3.44 26.13 -24.21
C ASP A 394 3.13 24.65 -23.86
N VAL A 395 4.00 23.73 -24.30
CA VAL A 395 4.07 22.36 -23.79
C VAL A 395 4.95 22.35 -22.53
N TYR A 396 4.33 22.45 -21.35
CA TYR A 396 5.07 22.31 -20.10
C TYR A 396 5.34 20.83 -19.76
N ARG A 397 6.59 20.55 -19.41
CA ARG A 397 7.12 19.23 -19.01
C ARG A 397 6.99 19.07 -17.49
N LYS A 398 6.13 18.16 -17.02
CA LYS A 398 6.13 17.74 -15.60
C LYS A 398 7.06 16.53 -15.46
N HIS A 399 8.09 16.66 -14.62
CA HIS A 399 8.99 15.54 -14.28
C HIS A 399 8.30 14.66 -13.24
N ILE A 400 7.80 13.49 -13.66
CA ILE A 400 7.28 12.50 -12.72
C ILE A 400 8.38 11.47 -12.47
N ALA A 401 8.89 11.42 -11.23
CA ALA A 401 9.87 10.44 -10.79
C ALA A 401 9.15 9.34 -10.01
N TYR A 402 9.22 8.11 -10.50
CA TYR A 402 8.66 6.94 -9.81
C TYR A 402 9.67 5.78 -9.93
N THR A 403 9.58 4.83 -9.00
CA THR A 403 10.51 3.69 -8.90
C THR A 403 9.85 2.46 -9.52
N GLU A 404 10.34 2.00 -10.68
CA GLU A 404 10.03 0.65 -11.17
C GLU A 404 10.82 -0.37 -10.38
N LEU A 405 10.12 -1.27 -9.68
CA LEU A 405 10.64 -2.62 -9.42
C LEU A 405 10.94 -3.24 -10.81
N LYS A 406 12.21 -3.26 -11.21
CA LYS A 406 12.59 -4.14 -12.33
C LYS A 406 12.42 -5.55 -11.79
N ASP A 407 11.77 -6.37 -12.59
CA ASP A 407 11.84 -7.81 -12.53
C ASP A 407 13.30 -8.23 -12.23
N MET A 408 13.55 -8.85 -11.07
CA MET A 408 14.88 -9.37 -10.70
C MET A 408 15.13 -10.75 -11.37
N SER A 409 14.38 -11.08 -12.41
CA SER A 409 14.46 -12.38 -13.10
C SER A 409 15.24 -12.35 -14.42
N ASN A 410 15.83 -11.22 -14.83
CA ASN A 410 16.71 -11.17 -16.01
C ASN A 410 17.92 -10.25 -15.81
N ASP A 411 19.08 -10.89 -15.86
CA ASP A 411 20.49 -10.46 -15.82
C ASP A 411 21.05 -9.87 -14.51
#